data_AF-A0A2V9H9I1-F1
#
_entry.id   AF-A0A2V9H9I1-F1
#
_cell.length_a   1.000
_cell.length_b   1.000
_cell.length_c   1.000
_cell.angle_alpha   90.00
_cell.angle_beta   90.00
_cell.angle_gamma   90.00
#
_symmetry.space_group_name_H-M   'P 1'
#
loop_
_entity.id
_entity.type
_entity.pdbx_description
1 polymer ?
#
loop_
_entity_poly.entity_id
_entity_poly.type
_entity_poly.pdbx_seq_one_letter_code
_entity_poly.pdbx_strand_id
1 'polypeptide(L)'
;MKLFHSRLEFSLLLPHRMALAIALLLVLSLQPVFGQTVTSSLSGTVADTSGAGVPNAKVLLTNQGTNSSQSAMTSAAGYFSFTAILPGTYTLTISAKGFSTWEEKGITINQQESRTVTNIALKVGAVTETVEVNAAEQPVPTDSGVTSTTLNNTMVSEIAIQGRDAAELIRLMPGMAMNSGLGNTQWNSALTQINSGPIGAFSSNGSQPNGGMQLIMDGSVITDSGNQGTQIANINQDMTQEVTIQTSSFDAEHAHGPVTFSATGKSGTSQFHGEGYVYTRNGSLNANNHYFNELPTPVAKPIDHYWYEGFNVGGPALPKTRFKDKAFFFFGFEHLHQMPAGALHKYVIPTAAMMSGDYTAASLAPYKGFYGSGSIPCADPTAWNYGNFCKGAVDNRL
;
A
#
# COMPACT_ATOMS: atom_id res chain seq x y z
N MET A 1 0.80 -71.99 2.31
CA MET A 1 1.22 -70.65 2.76
C MET A 1 -0.03 -69.79 2.88
N LYS A 2 -0.54 -69.60 4.11
CA LYS A 2 -1.87 -69.03 4.38
C LYS A 2 -1.84 -67.50 4.28
N LEU A 3 -2.67 -66.95 3.39
CA LEU A 3 -2.96 -65.51 3.27
C LEU A 3 -3.89 -65.07 4.41
N PHE A 4 -3.44 -64.16 5.27
CA PHE A 4 -4.29 -63.45 6.23
C PHE A 4 -4.74 -62.13 5.61
N HIS A 5 -6.03 -62.01 5.30
CA HIS A 5 -6.71 -60.74 5.04
C HIS A 5 -7.28 -60.22 6.37
N SER A 6 -6.75 -59.12 6.88
CA SER A 6 -7.36 -58.36 7.98
C SER A 6 -8.33 -57.35 7.37
N ARG A 7 -9.64 -57.58 7.51
CA ARG A 7 -10.68 -56.59 7.20
C ARG A 7 -10.82 -55.65 8.40
N LEU A 8 -10.49 -54.36 8.22
CA LEU A 8 -10.99 -53.31 9.10
C LEU A 8 -12.44 -53.01 8.68
N GLU A 9 -13.41 -53.35 9.52
CA GLU A 9 -14.78 -52.86 9.37
C GLU A 9 -14.90 -51.50 10.08
N PHE A 10 -14.99 -50.43 9.28
CA PHE A 10 -15.35 -49.10 9.77
C PHE A 10 -16.88 -49.03 9.89
N SER A 11 -17.40 -48.92 11.12
CA SER A 11 -18.84 -48.73 11.34
C SER A 11 -19.28 -47.33 10.90
N LEU A 12 -20.18 -47.27 9.92
CA LEU A 12 -20.67 -46.06 9.24
C LEU A 12 -21.65 -45.20 10.08
N LEU A 13 -21.69 -45.37 11.41
CA LEU A 13 -22.65 -44.66 12.29
C LEU A 13 -22.04 -43.47 13.06
N LEU A 14 -20.72 -43.26 12.98
CA LEU A 14 -20.03 -42.11 13.58
C LEU A 14 -19.95 -40.79 12.75
N PRO A 15 -20.16 -40.72 11.42
CA PRO A 15 -19.82 -39.51 10.66
C PRO A 15 -20.81 -38.37 10.92
N HIS A 16 -22.06 -38.67 11.27
CA HIS A 16 -23.08 -37.64 11.48
C HIS A 16 -22.87 -36.87 12.79
N ARG A 17 -22.51 -37.55 13.88
CA ARG A 17 -22.24 -36.88 15.17
C ARG A 17 -20.96 -36.07 15.14
N MET A 18 -19.94 -36.54 14.42
CA MET A 18 -18.68 -35.82 14.23
C MET A 18 -18.86 -34.61 13.31
N ALA A 19 -19.62 -34.73 12.21
CA ALA A 19 -19.96 -33.60 11.35
C ALA A 19 -20.82 -32.55 12.07
N LEU A 20 -21.77 -32.97 12.91
CA LEU A 20 -22.58 -32.05 13.72
C LEU A 20 -21.74 -31.34 14.78
N ALA A 21 -20.80 -32.03 15.42
CA ALA A 21 -19.89 -31.44 16.39
C ALA A 21 -18.92 -30.45 15.74
N ILE A 22 -18.41 -30.75 14.55
CA ILE A 22 -17.56 -29.84 13.76
C ILE A 22 -18.36 -28.61 13.32
N ALA A 23 -19.59 -28.80 12.82
CA ALA A 23 -20.47 -27.69 12.45
C ALA A 23 -20.83 -26.80 13.66
N LEU A 24 -21.08 -27.41 14.82
CA LEU A 24 -21.38 -26.68 16.05
C LEU A 24 -20.15 -25.93 16.58
N LEU A 25 -18.95 -26.52 16.50
CA LEU A 25 -17.68 -25.83 16.79
C LEU A 25 -17.42 -24.67 15.83
N LEU A 26 -17.73 -24.83 14.54
CA LEU A 26 -17.62 -23.74 13.55
C LEU A 26 -18.56 -22.58 13.89
N VAL A 27 -19.79 -22.88 14.29
CA VAL A 27 -20.78 -21.88 14.70
C VAL A 27 -20.40 -21.20 16.02
N LEU A 28 -19.85 -21.93 16.99
CA LEU A 28 -19.35 -21.35 18.25
C LEU A 28 -18.05 -20.55 18.07
N SER A 29 -17.30 -20.77 16.98
CA SER A 29 -16.10 -19.99 16.66
C SER A 29 -16.38 -18.65 16.00
N LEU A 30 -17.65 -18.37 15.66
CA LEU A 30 -18.11 -17.06 15.19
C LEU A 30 -18.17 -16.08 16.38
N GLN A 31 -17.01 -15.59 16.81
CA GLN A 31 -16.96 -14.45 17.72
C GLN A 31 -17.45 -13.19 17.00
N PRO A 32 -18.10 -12.25 17.71
CA PRO A 32 -18.39 -10.93 17.15
C PRO A 32 -17.06 -10.25 16.82
N VAL A 33 -16.71 -10.25 15.53
CA VAL A 33 -15.57 -9.50 15.03
C VAL A 33 -15.97 -8.02 15.08
N PHE A 34 -15.33 -7.27 15.96
CA PHE A 34 -15.30 -5.82 15.79
C PHE A 34 -14.49 -5.54 14.53
N GLY A 35 -15.17 -5.14 13.45
CA GLY A 35 -14.50 -4.73 12.22
C GLY A 35 -13.59 -3.55 12.54
N GLN A 36 -12.29 -3.74 12.39
CA GLN A 36 -11.34 -2.64 12.42
C GLN A 36 -11.65 -1.80 11.17
N THR A 37 -12.20 -0.61 11.39
CA THR A 37 -12.73 0.20 10.30
C THR A 37 -11.89 1.46 10.23
N VAL A 38 -11.16 1.62 9.13
CA VAL A 38 -10.59 2.92 8.77
C VAL A 38 -11.73 3.74 8.20
N THR A 39 -12.01 4.87 8.82
CA THR A 39 -13.23 5.62 8.53
C THR A 39 -12.95 7.04 8.12
N SER A 40 -13.69 7.49 7.13
CA SER A 40 -13.71 8.87 6.67
C SER A 40 -14.94 9.59 7.23
N SER A 41 -14.94 10.91 7.12
CA SER A 41 -16.06 11.75 7.57
C SER A 41 -16.50 12.72 6.48
N LEU A 42 -17.81 12.96 6.40
CA LEU A 42 -18.42 13.92 5.49
C LEU A 42 -19.26 14.90 6.29
N SER A 43 -18.96 16.18 6.19
CA SER A 43 -19.71 17.27 6.84
C SER A 43 -20.22 18.27 5.83
N GLY A 44 -21.15 19.11 6.25
CA GLY A 44 -21.63 20.22 5.42
C GLY A 44 -22.62 21.08 6.18
N THR A 45 -22.92 22.25 5.61
CA THR A 45 -23.94 23.15 6.13
C THR A 45 -24.96 23.43 5.04
N VAL A 46 -26.22 23.14 5.33
CA VAL A 46 -27.36 23.38 4.45
C VAL A 46 -27.89 24.77 4.70
N ALA A 47 -27.87 25.63 3.69
CA ALA A 47 -28.45 26.96 3.73
C ALA A 47 -29.54 27.13 2.67
N ASP A 48 -30.39 28.13 2.81
CA ASP A 48 -31.29 28.58 1.75
C ASP A 48 -30.58 29.59 0.81
N THR A 49 -31.27 30.03 -0.24
CA THR A 49 -30.73 31.02 -1.18
C THR A 49 -30.44 32.40 -0.57
N SER A 50 -30.93 32.68 0.64
CA SER A 50 -30.61 33.91 1.40
C SER A 50 -29.39 33.74 2.32
N GLY A 51 -28.85 32.53 2.44
CA GLY A 51 -27.73 32.20 3.32
C GLY A 51 -28.14 31.80 4.74
N ALA A 52 -29.44 31.66 5.03
CA ALA A 52 -29.91 31.20 6.33
C ALA A 52 -29.83 29.67 6.42
N GLY A 53 -29.30 29.15 7.55
CA GLY A 53 -29.22 27.71 7.78
C GLY A 53 -30.60 27.05 7.81
N VAL A 54 -30.74 25.89 7.16
CA VAL A 54 -32.02 25.16 7.10
C VAL A 54 -32.04 24.05 8.16
N PRO A 55 -32.82 24.19 9.23
CA PRO A 55 -32.89 23.19 10.30
C PRO A 55 -33.80 22.02 9.92
N ASN A 56 -33.55 20.86 10.52
CA ASN A 56 -34.34 19.64 10.34
C ASN A 56 -34.48 19.18 8.88
N ALA A 57 -33.52 19.52 8.02
CA ALA A 57 -33.41 18.91 6.70
C ALA A 57 -32.92 17.47 6.86
N LYS A 58 -33.56 16.54 6.17
CA LYS A 58 -33.16 15.15 6.10
C LYS A 58 -32.06 15.01 5.06
N VAL A 59 -30.90 14.54 5.52
CA VAL A 59 -29.71 14.30 4.71
C VAL A 59 -29.53 12.79 4.56
N LEU A 60 -29.44 12.30 3.33
CA LEU A 60 -29.25 10.91 2.99
C LEU A 60 -27.96 10.76 2.19
N LEU A 61 -27.02 10.00 2.72
CA LEU A 61 -25.76 9.66 2.06
C LEU A 61 -25.83 8.20 1.59
N THR A 62 -25.77 7.98 0.27
CA THR A 62 -25.91 6.65 -0.33
C THR A 62 -24.63 6.25 -1.05
N ASN A 63 -24.04 5.11 -0.68
CA ASN A 63 -22.89 4.54 -1.37
C ASN A 63 -23.35 3.91 -2.70
N GLN A 64 -22.77 4.34 -3.82
CA GLN A 64 -23.23 3.92 -5.16
C GLN A 64 -22.87 2.46 -5.50
N GLY A 65 -21.82 1.89 -4.89
CA GLY A 65 -21.41 0.51 -5.14
C GLY A 65 -22.21 -0.53 -4.34
N THR A 66 -22.55 -0.19 -3.10
CA THR A 66 -23.24 -1.10 -2.16
C THR A 66 -24.73 -0.82 -2.01
N ASN A 67 -25.21 0.34 -2.45
CA ASN A 67 -26.56 0.87 -2.19
C ASN A 67 -26.91 1.03 -0.69
N SER A 68 -25.90 0.96 0.19
CA SER A 68 -26.08 1.25 1.61
C SER A 68 -26.27 2.75 1.81
N SER A 69 -27.20 3.14 2.68
CA SER A 69 -27.47 4.53 2.99
C SER A 69 -27.38 4.83 4.49
N GLN A 70 -26.84 6.00 4.80
CA GLN A 70 -26.84 6.58 6.13
C GLN A 70 -27.69 7.85 6.11
N SER A 71 -28.45 8.11 7.17
CA SER A 71 -29.28 9.31 7.28
C SER A 71 -28.91 10.15 8.49
N ALA A 72 -28.86 11.47 8.30
CA ALA A 72 -28.69 12.45 9.36
C ALA A 72 -29.75 13.55 9.23
N MET A 73 -29.92 14.33 10.29
CA MET A 73 -30.77 15.52 10.31
C MET A 73 -29.89 16.74 10.55
N THR A 74 -30.18 17.86 9.88
CA THR A 74 -29.45 19.10 10.13
C THR A 74 -29.80 19.72 11.47
N SER A 75 -28.78 20.32 12.11
CA SER A 75 -28.93 21.11 13.33
C SER A 75 -29.67 22.43 13.10
N ALA A 76 -29.88 23.22 14.17
CA ALA A 76 -30.48 24.55 14.08
C ALA A 76 -29.74 25.52 13.13
N ALA A 77 -28.43 25.33 12.97
CA ALA A 77 -27.58 26.11 12.07
C ALA A 77 -27.47 25.52 10.65
N GLY A 78 -28.19 24.43 10.35
CA GLY A 78 -28.11 23.75 9.06
C GLY A 78 -26.94 22.75 8.93
N TYR A 79 -26.11 22.62 9.96
CA TYR A 79 -24.95 21.72 9.96
C TYR A 79 -25.35 20.24 10.06
N PHE A 80 -24.67 19.36 9.31
CA PHE A 80 -24.73 17.90 9.44
C PHE A 80 -23.34 17.28 9.35
N SER A 81 -23.20 16.05 9.86
CA SER A 81 -21.99 15.25 9.71
C SER A 81 -22.30 13.75 9.69
N PHE A 82 -21.60 13.03 8.84
CA PHE A 82 -21.49 11.58 8.84
C PHE A 82 -20.07 11.21 9.26
N THR A 83 -19.99 10.26 10.19
CA THR A 83 -18.73 9.64 10.62
C THR A 83 -18.80 8.16 10.25
N ALA A 84 -17.66 7.46 10.29
CA ALA A 84 -17.64 6.03 9.97
C ALA A 84 -18.00 5.68 8.51
N ILE A 85 -17.56 6.50 7.56
CA ILE A 85 -17.82 6.29 6.12
C ILE A 85 -16.66 5.50 5.50
N LEU A 86 -16.99 4.47 4.73
CA LEU A 86 -15.99 3.71 3.98
C LEU A 86 -15.54 4.48 2.73
N PRO A 87 -14.32 4.25 2.22
CA PRO A 87 -13.91 4.82 0.94
C PRO A 87 -14.82 4.38 -0.20
N GLY A 88 -15.13 5.29 -1.11
CA GLY A 88 -15.97 5.01 -2.27
C GLY A 88 -16.70 6.24 -2.82
N THR A 89 -17.56 6.01 -3.80
CA THR A 89 -18.36 7.06 -4.45
C THR A 89 -19.76 7.10 -3.86
N TYR A 90 -20.21 8.31 -3.52
CA TYR A 90 -21.46 8.56 -2.83
C TYR A 90 -22.37 9.53 -3.58
N THR A 91 -23.66 9.40 -3.31
CA THR A 91 -24.70 10.39 -3.63
C THR A 91 -25.22 10.99 -2.33
N LEU A 92 -25.24 12.32 -2.25
CA LEU A 92 -25.78 13.07 -1.13
C LEU A 92 -27.12 13.70 -1.55
N THR A 93 -28.20 13.32 -0.88
CA THR A 93 -29.55 13.83 -1.13
C THR A 93 -30.06 14.56 0.11
N ILE A 94 -30.54 15.79 -0.06
CA ILE A 94 -31.00 16.66 1.02
C ILE A 94 -32.43 17.09 0.73
N SER A 95 -33.31 16.90 1.72
CA SER A 95 -34.73 17.21 1.61
C SER A 95 -35.23 17.95 2.85
N ALA A 96 -35.97 19.05 2.65
CA ALA A 96 -36.59 19.82 3.72
C ALA A 96 -38.00 20.26 3.30
N LYS A 97 -38.91 20.39 4.26
CA LYS A 97 -40.29 20.80 3.98
C LYS A 97 -40.32 22.23 3.44
N GLY A 98 -40.95 22.43 2.27
CA GLY A 98 -41.04 23.74 1.62
C GLY A 98 -39.86 24.09 0.70
N PHE A 99 -38.91 23.16 0.55
CA PHE A 99 -37.77 23.30 -0.35
C PHE A 99 -37.78 22.19 -1.41
N SER A 100 -37.15 22.48 -2.55
CA SER A 100 -36.82 21.48 -3.55
C SER A 100 -35.75 20.51 -3.01
N THR A 101 -35.74 19.28 -3.54
CA THR A 101 -34.72 18.30 -3.16
C THR A 101 -33.40 18.67 -3.82
N TRP A 102 -32.31 18.68 -3.07
CA TRP A 102 -30.97 18.90 -3.58
C TRP A 102 -30.21 17.58 -3.61
N GLU A 103 -29.53 17.30 -4.71
CA GLU A 103 -28.79 16.06 -4.91
C GLU A 103 -27.44 16.33 -5.57
N GLU A 104 -26.38 15.80 -4.99
CA GLU A 104 -25.04 15.77 -5.58
C GLU A 104 -24.59 14.32 -5.72
N LYS A 105 -24.22 13.93 -6.94
CA LYS A 105 -23.72 12.59 -7.28
C LYS A 105 -22.23 12.63 -7.54
N GLY A 106 -21.57 11.50 -7.30
CA GLY A 106 -20.16 11.34 -7.66
C GLY A 106 -19.20 11.89 -6.63
N ILE A 107 -19.64 12.05 -5.37
CA ILE A 107 -18.78 12.47 -4.27
C ILE A 107 -17.85 11.30 -3.94
N THR A 108 -16.61 11.36 -4.41
CA THR A 108 -15.56 10.40 -4.03
C THR A 108 -15.01 10.74 -2.65
N ILE A 109 -15.07 9.79 -1.73
CA ILE A 109 -14.48 9.86 -0.40
C ILE A 109 -13.32 8.86 -0.35
N ASN A 110 -12.12 9.35 -0.10
CA ASN A 110 -10.93 8.52 0.09
C ASN A 110 -10.77 8.15 1.57
N GLN A 111 -9.88 7.22 1.87
CA GLN A 111 -9.57 6.75 3.22
C GLN A 111 -8.99 7.87 4.10
N GLN A 112 -9.44 7.93 5.37
CA GLN A 112 -9.04 8.94 6.37
C GLN A 112 -9.24 10.39 5.88
N GLU A 113 -10.17 10.59 4.94
CA GLU A 113 -10.53 11.91 4.45
C GLU A 113 -11.61 12.52 5.34
N SER A 114 -11.38 13.76 5.79
CA SER A 114 -12.42 14.62 6.31
C SER A 114 -12.83 15.61 5.23
N ARG A 115 -13.99 15.39 4.63
CA ARG A 115 -14.50 16.21 3.53
C ARG A 115 -15.67 17.06 3.99
N THR A 116 -15.61 18.35 3.68
CA THR A 116 -16.73 19.27 3.85
C THR A 116 -17.36 19.58 2.49
N VAL A 117 -18.66 19.29 2.33
CA VAL A 117 -19.45 19.69 1.16
C VAL A 117 -19.90 21.14 1.35
N THR A 118 -19.49 21.99 0.41
CA THR A 118 -19.77 23.44 0.43
C THR A 118 -20.87 23.80 -0.56
N ASN A 119 -21.42 25.02 -0.44
CA ASN A 119 -22.39 25.60 -1.39
C ASN A 119 -23.72 24.83 -1.52
N ILE A 120 -24.16 24.17 -0.44
CA ILE A 120 -25.47 23.54 -0.39
C ILE A 120 -26.54 24.63 -0.18
N ALA A 121 -27.17 25.06 -1.27
CA ALA A 121 -28.24 26.05 -1.28
C ALA A 121 -29.57 25.41 -1.69
N LEU A 122 -30.48 25.24 -0.72
CA LEU A 122 -31.84 24.78 -0.98
C LEU A 122 -32.69 25.91 -1.56
N LYS A 123 -33.36 25.63 -2.69
CA LYS A 123 -34.31 26.56 -3.31
C LYS A 123 -35.70 26.31 -2.74
N VAL A 124 -36.44 27.39 -2.49
CA VAL A 124 -37.86 27.28 -2.13
C VAL A 124 -38.61 26.69 -3.33
N GLY A 125 -39.34 25.61 -3.12
CA GLY A 125 -39.97 24.84 -4.19
C GLY A 125 -40.76 23.65 -3.65
N ALA A 126 -41.59 23.06 -4.51
CA ALA A 126 -42.25 21.80 -4.17
C ALA A 126 -41.21 20.67 -4.11
N VAL A 127 -41.41 19.69 -3.22
CA VAL A 127 -40.52 18.53 -3.01
C VAL A 127 -40.26 17.72 -4.30
N THR A 128 -41.09 17.89 -5.33
CA THR A 128 -41.02 17.22 -6.62
C THR A 128 -39.94 17.76 -7.57
N GLU A 129 -39.34 18.91 -7.30
CA GLU A 129 -38.26 19.45 -8.13
C GLU A 129 -36.90 19.04 -7.55
N THR A 130 -36.05 18.41 -8.36
CA THR A 130 -34.72 17.94 -7.95
C THR A 130 -33.65 18.80 -8.61
N VAL A 131 -32.75 19.36 -7.81
CA VAL A 131 -31.55 20.06 -8.30
C VAL A 131 -30.40 19.08 -8.30
N GLU A 132 -29.93 18.67 -9.48
CA GLU A 132 -28.76 17.82 -9.64
C GLU A 132 -27.51 18.68 -9.81
N VAL A 133 -26.55 18.53 -8.91
CA VAL A 133 -25.21 19.12 -9.01
C VAL A 133 -24.25 18.02 -9.48
N ASN A 134 -23.63 18.22 -10.64
CA ASN A 134 -22.55 17.35 -11.11
C ASN A 134 -21.22 17.87 -10.56
N ALA A 135 -20.55 17.04 -9.75
CA ALA A 135 -19.26 17.35 -9.14
C ALA A 135 -18.16 17.45 -10.21
N ALA A 136 -17.83 18.68 -10.63
CA ALA A 136 -16.68 18.96 -11.50
C ALA A 136 -15.47 19.56 -10.74
N GLU A 137 -15.66 19.99 -9.49
CA GLU A 137 -14.59 20.52 -8.64
C GLU A 137 -14.46 19.66 -7.38
N GLN A 138 -13.26 19.09 -7.16
CA GLN A 138 -12.90 18.53 -5.86
C GLN A 138 -12.52 19.69 -4.94
N PRO A 139 -13.32 20.02 -3.90
CA PRO A 139 -12.94 21.06 -2.95
C PRO A 139 -11.70 20.60 -2.18
N VAL A 140 -10.68 21.44 -2.13
CA VAL A 140 -9.49 21.23 -1.30
C VAL A 140 -9.94 21.22 0.17
N PRO A 141 -9.58 20.20 0.97
CA PRO A 141 -9.84 20.22 2.40
C PRO A 141 -9.15 21.44 3.03
N THR A 142 -9.93 22.38 3.58
CA THR A 142 -9.39 23.58 4.27
C THR A 142 -9.36 23.43 5.79
N ASP A 143 -9.95 22.33 6.30
CA ASP A 143 -10.15 22.08 7.73
C ASP A 143 -8.98 21.30 8.38
N SER A 144 -7.95 20.90 7.62
CA SER A 144 -6.78 20.17 8.16
C SER A 144 -5.46 20.67 7.60
N GLY A 145 -4.39 20.58 8.41
CA GLY A 145 -3.01 20.86 7.99
C GLY A 145 -2.30 19.68 7.32
N VAL A 146 -3.04 18.59 7.02
CA VAL A 146 -2.48 17.37 6.44
C VAL A 146 -2.30 17.57 4.94
N THR A 147 -1.08 17.34 4.45
CA THR A 147 -0.82 17.22 3.01
C THR A 147 -0.90 15.76 2.61
N SER A 148 -1.97 15.42 1.89
CA SER A 148 -2.21 14.07 1.39
C SER A 148 -2.15 14.00 -0.14
N THR A 149 -1.82 12.84 -0.67
CA THR A 149 -1.96 12.53 -2.10
C THR A 149 -2.46 11.11 -2.24
N THR A 150 -3.55 10.92 -2.99
CA THR A 150 -4.19 9.62 -3.19
C THR A 150 -4.11 9.25 -4.66
N LEU A 151 -3.65 8.03 -4.94
CA LEU A 151 -3.79 7.39 -6.23
C LEU A 151 -5.03 6.51 -6.18
N ASN A 152 -5.99 6.80 -7.05
CA ASN A 152 -7.25 6.06 -7.16
C ASN A 152 -7.05 4.67 -7.79
N ASN A 153 -8.12 3.88 -7.83
CA ASN A 153 -8.06 2.51 -8.35
C ASN A 153 -7.51 2.42 -9.78
N THR A 154 -7.92 3.32 -10.67
CA THR A 154 -7.46 3.35 -12.07
C THR A 154 -5.95 3.60 -12.14
N MET A 155 -5.44 4.57 -11.39
CA MET A 155 -4.00 4.81 -11.33
C MET A 155 -3.26 3.61 -10.72
N VAL A 156 -3.79 3.05 -9.64
CA VAL A 156 -3.18 1.88 -9.00
C VAL A 156 -3.12 0.70 -9.94
N SER A 157 -4.13 0.42 -10.76
CA SER A 157 -4.15 -0.73 -11.67
C SER A 157 -3.42 -0.50 -13.00
N GLU A 158 -3.45 0.72 -13.55
CA GLU A 158 -2.88 1.01 -14.88
C GLU A 158 -1.39 1.40 -14.82
N ILE A 159 -0.91 1.91 -13.69
CA ILE A 159 0.51 2.25 -13.56
C ILE A 159 1.33 0.98 -13.52
N ALA A 160 2.27 0.88 -14.46
CA ALA A 160 3.21 -0.23 -14.51
C ALA A 160 4.13 -0.20 -13.27
N ILE A 161 4.05 -1.27 -12.49
CA ILE A 161 4.95 -1.57 -11.37
C ILE A 161 5.75 -2.83 -11.69
N GLN A 162 6.92 -2.95 -11.09
CA GLN A 162 7.87 -4.01 -11.40
C GLN A 162 7.68 -5.23 -10.50
N GLY A 163 7.36 -5.04 -9.21
CA GLY A 163 7.29 -6.13 -8.21
C GLY A 163 5.92 -6.74 -7.99
N ARG A 164 4.86 -6.15 -8.53
CA ARG A 164 3.47 -6.38 -8.06
C ARG A 164 3.23 -5.99 -6.60
N ASP A 165 4.02 -5.03 -6.12
CA ASP A 165 3.78 -4.34 -4.86
C ASP A 165 3.27 -2.92 -5.10
N ALA A 166 2.03 -2.64 -4.70
CA ALA A 166 1.45 -1.31 -4.82
C ALA A 166 2.21 -0.26 -3.98
N ALA A 167 2.98 -0.69 -2.98
CA ALA A 167 3.88 0.22 -2.24
C ALA A 167 4.90 0.91 -3.17
N GLU A 168 5.29 0.29 -4.30
CA GLU A 168 6.21 0.86 -5.30
C GLU A 168 5.70 2.21 -5.86
N LEU A 169 4.38 2.44 -5.83
CA LEU A 169 3.75 3.67 -6.29
C LEU A 169 4.16 4.90 -5.47
N ILE A 170 4.75 4.70 -4.29
CA ILE A 170 5.30 5.79 -3.48
C ILE A 170 6.31 6.65 -4.25
N ARG A 171 7.01 6.10 -5.24
CA ARG A 171 7.96 6.84 -6.08
C ARG A 171 7.30 7.93 -6.95
N LEU A 172 5.99 7.81 -7.18
CA LEU A 172 5.21 8.77 -7.97
C LEU A 172 4.56 9.84 -7.10
N MET A 173 4.55 9.64 -5.78
CA MET A 173 3.95 10.56 -4.85
C MET A 173 4.83 11.82 -4.68
N PRO A 174 4.21 13.01 -4.59
CA PRO A 174 4.94 14.25 -4.42
C PRO A 174 5.67 14.28 -3.08
N GLY A 175 6.86 14.89 -3.07
CA GLY A 175 7.67 15.02 -1.86
C GLY A 175 8.38 13.74 -1.42
N MET A 176 8.33 12.66 -2.22
CA MET A 176 9.08 11.43 -1.95
C MET A 176 10.45 11.46 -2.64
N ALA A 177 11.50 11.32 -1.84
CA ALA A 177 12.88 11.26 -2.30
C ALA A 177 13.51 9.92 -1.95
N MET A 178 14.24 9.34 -2.89
CA MET A 178 14.96 8.09 -2.67
C MET A 178 16.15 8.31 -1.72
N ASN A 179 16.24 7.48 -0.70
CA ASN A 179 17.31 7.46 0.27
C ASN A 179 18.48 6.59 -0.22
N SER A 180 19.18 7.06 -1.25
CA SER A 180 20.39 6.41 -1.78
C SER A 180 21.66 7.25 -1.65
N GLY A 181 21.54 8.43 -1.05
CA GLY A 181 22.64 9.39 -0.88
C GLY A 181 23.36 9.67 -2.20
N LEU A 182 24.69 9.73 -2.16
CA LEU A 182 25.53 9.86 -3.36
C LEU A 182 25.83 8.51 -4.04
N GLY A 183 25.36 7.39 -3.45
CA GLY A 183 25.64 6.04 -3.93
C GLY A 183 24.84 5.63 -5.16
N ASN A 184 23.79 6.38 -5.51
CA ASN A 184 22.93 6.16 -6.68
C ASN A 184 22.41 4.71 -6.80
N THR A 185 22.22 4.04 -5.66
CA THR A 185 21.65 2.69 -5.59
C THR A 185 20.14 2.78 -5.51
N GLN A 186 19.43 2.22 -6.48
CA GLN A 186 17.98 2.18 -6.44
C GLN A 186 17.49 1.02 -5.57
N TRP A 187 16.36 1.21 -4.90
CA TRP A 187 15.63 0.08 -4.32
C TRP A 187 15.20 -0.87 -5.43
N ASN A 188 15.44 -2.17 -5.21
CA ASN A 188 15.06 -3.19 -6.17
C ASN A 188 13.59 -3.55 -6.00
N SER A 189 12.72 -2.89 -6.75
CA SER A 189 11.29 -3.20 -6.86
C SER A 189 11.01 -4.54 -7.52
N ALA A 190 11.97 -5.19 -8.17
CA ALA A 190 11.71 -6.38 -8.96
C ALA A 190 11.38 -7.63 -8.14
N LEU A 191 11.86 -7.68 -6.90
CA LEU A 191 11.71 -8.83 -6.01
C LEU A 191 10.73 -8.51 -4.88
N THR A 192 9.65 -9.27 -4.83
CA THR A 192 8.63 -9.14 -3.79
C THR A 192 8.85 -10.22 -2.74
N GLN A 193 9.12 -9.81 -1.51
CA GLN A 193 9.44 -10.75 -0.43
C GLN A 193 9.04 -10.14 0.93
N ILE A 194 8.90 -10.99 1.94
CA ILE A 194 8.69 -10.56 3.32
C ILE A 194 9.92 -9.79 3.80
N ASN A 195 9.71 -8.76 4.62
CA ASN A 195 10.75 -7.85 5.10
C ASN A 195 11.51 -7.17 3.95
N SER A 196 10.78 -6.82 2.89
CA SER A 196 11.25 -5.99 1.78
C SER A 196 10.13 -5.06 1.37
N GLY A 197 10.47 -3.83 1.04
CA GLY A 197 9.53 -2.83 0.58
C GLY A 197 10.23 -1.50 0.36
N PRO A 198 9.51 -0.50 -0.16
CA PRO A 198 10.07 0.82 -0.43
C PRO A 198 10.15 1.71 0.82
N ILE A 199 9.57 1.29 1.96
CA ILE A 199 9.87 1.90 3.27
C ILE A 199 11.37 1.83 3.51
N GLY A 200 12.00 2.85 4.11
CA GLY A 200 13.45 2.89 4.30
C GLY A 200 14.23 3.33 3.05
N ALA A 201 13.75 2.97 1.86
CA ALA A 201 14.32 3.40 0.60
C ALA A 201 13.82 4.76 0.12
N PHE A 202 12.69 5.23 0.64
CA PHE A 202 12.15 6.56 0.36
C PHE A 202 11.90 7.33 1.66
N SER A 203 12.06 8.65 1.58
CA SER A 203 11.82 9.60 2.66
C SER A 203 11.00 10.77 2.14
N SER A 204 10.24 11.42 3.02
CA SER A 204 9.54 12.67 2.70
C SER A 204 9.98 13.76 3.65
N ASN A 205 10.13 14.99 3.15
CA ASN A 205 10.47 16.15 3.97
C ASN A 205 11.73 15.95 4.86
N GLY A 206 12.67 15.12 4.41
CA GLY A 206 13.88 14.78 5.18
C GLY A 206 13.64 13.86 6.38
N SER A 207 12.51 13.14 6.43
CA SER A 207 12.20 12.18 7.49
C SER A 207 13.26 11.08 7.59
N GLN A 208 13.48 10.58 8.81
CA GLN A 208 14.39 9.47 9.05
C GLN A 208 13.94 8.27 8.20
N PRO A 209 14.82 7.68 7.37
CA PRO A 209 14.41 6.62 6.46
C PRO A 209 13.79 5.42 7.15
N ASN A 210 14.37 5.01 8.29
CA ASN A 210 13.84 3.97 9.14
C ASN A 210 13.09 4.61 10.31
N GLY A 211 11.80 4.33 10.42
CA GLY A 211 10.94 4.80 11.52
C GLY A 211 10.31 6.18 11.33
N GLY A 212 10.71 6.96 10.32
CA GLY A 212 10.06 8.24 9.97
C GLY A 212 8.84 8.09 9.05
N MET A 213 8.61 6.89 8.52
CA MET A 213 7.44 6.56 7.71
C MET A 213 6.80 5.25 8.20
N GLN A 214 5.49 5.25 8.32
CA GLN A 214 4.69 4.07 8.60
C GLN A 214 3.97 3.60 7.33
N LEU A 215 3.80 2.28 7.21
CA LEU A 215 2.98 1.64 6.20
C LEU A 215 1.80 0.95 6.87
N ILE A 216 0.62 1.29 6.39
CA ILE A 216 -0.65 0.81 6.90
C ILE A 216 -1.40 0.15 5.75
N MET A 217 -2.02 -0.99 6.02
CA MET A 217 -2.95 -1.64 5.10
C MET A 217 -4.24 -1.91 5.85
N ASP A 218 -5.36 -1.37 5.35
CA ASP A 218 -6.70 -1.50 5.96
C ASP A 218 -6.73 -1.16 7.47
N GLY A 219 -5.91 -0.19 7.89
CA GLY A 219 -5.83 0.26 9.28
C GLY A 219 -4.87 -0.53 10.17
N SER A 220 -4.28 -1.61 9.64
CA SER A 220 -3.27 -2.40 10.33
C SER A 220 -1.87 -1.96 9.91
N VAL A 221 -0.96 -1.87 10.89
CA VAL A 221 0.44 -1.53 10.64
C VAL A 221 1.15 -2.73 10.04
N ILE A 222 1.70 -2.56 8.85
CA ILE A 222 2.49 -3.59 8.15
C ILE A 222 3.97 -3.20 8.00
N THR A 223 4.40 -2.12 8.65
CA THR A 223 5.82 -1.82 8.85
C THR A 223 6.47 -2.88 9.72
N ASP A 224 7.67 -3.31 9.33
CA ASP A 224 8.50 -4.22 10.10
C ASP A 224 9.04 -3.53 11.36
N SER A 225 8.49 -3.90 12.52
CA SER A 225 8.88 -3.36 13.83
C SER A 225 10.36 -3.56 14.20
N GLY A 226 11.06 -4.52 13.60
CA GLY A 226 12.46 -4.81 13.93
C GLY A 226 13.45 -3.87 13.24
N ASN A 227 13.21 -3.55 11.97
CA ASN A 227 14.08 -2.70 11.14
C ASN A 227 13.51 -1.28 10.97
N GLN A 228 12.19 -1.12 11.03
CA GLN A 228 11.43 0.11 10.75
C GLN A 228 11.68 0.71 9.35
N GLY A 229 12.34 -0.05 8.47
CA GLY A 229 12.72 0.32 7.11
C GLY A 229 12.31 -0.71 6.07
N THR A 230 11.34 -1.57 6.40
CA THR A 230 10.84 -2.68 5.59
C THR A 230 9.36 -2.91 5.93
N GLN A 231 8.66 -3.71 5.13
CA GLN A 231 7.28 -4.14 5.40
C GLN A 231 7.21 -5.66 5.55
N ILE A 232 6.27 -6.14 6.38
CA ILE A 232 6.10 -7.57 6.70
C ILE A 232 5.15 -8.28 5.72
N ALA A 233 4.38 -7.52 4.95
CA ALA A 233 3.42 -8.02 3.99
C ALA A 233 3.51 -7.22 2.68
N ASN A 234 3.21 -7.87 1.57
CA ASN A 234 3.12 -7.24 0.25
C ASN A 234 1.70 -6.68 0.01
N ILE A 235 1.61 -5.51 -0.60
CA ILE A 235 0.34 -4.92 -1.00
C ILE A 235 0.08 -5.29 -2.47
N ASN A 236 -0.82 -6.24 -2.72
CA ASN A 236 -1.14 -6.64 -4.09
C ASN A 236 -1.90 -5.51 -4.83
N GLN A 237 -1.42 -5.16 -6.02
CA GLN A 237 -1.96 -4.08 -6.85
C GLN A 237 -3.41 -4.31 -7.27
N ASP A 238 -3.78 -5.52 -7.71
CA ASP A 238 -5.14 -5.83 -8.19
C ASP A 238 -6.14 -5.99 -7.04
N MET A 239 -5.67 -6.15 -5.80
CA MET A 239 -6.50 -6.20 -4.60
C MET A 239 -6.62 -4.85 -3.89
N THR A 240 -5.93 -3.81 -4.39
CA THR A 240 -5.89 -2.47 -3.80
C THR A 240 -6.88 -1.54 -4.49
N GLN A 241 -7.72 -0.87 -3.71
CA GLN A 241 -8.65 0.15 -4.17
C GLN A 241 -7.95 1.50 -4.38
N GLU A 242 -7.09 1.88 -3.45
CA GLU A 242 -6.35 3.15 -3.49
C GLU A 242 -5.13 3.08 -2.59
N VAL A 243 -4.16 3.94 -2.87
CA VAL A 243 -3.02 4.19 -1.99
C VAL A 243 -2.89 5.68 -1.74
N THR A 244 -2.75 6.03 -0.48
CA THR A 244 -2.68 7.41 0.00
C THR A 244 -1.38 7.60 0.75
N ILE A 245 -0.68 8.69 0.46
CA ILE A 245 0.41 9.17 1.31
C ILE A 245 -0.01 10.42 2.04
N GLN A 246 0.39 10.53 3.30
CA GLN A 246 0.24 11.71 4.15
C GLN A 246 1.63 12.11 4.62
N THR A 247 2.05 13.33 4.32
CA THR A 247 3.43 13.81 4.55
C THR A 247 3.59 14.76 5.75
N SER A 248 2.47 15.01 6.46
CA SER A 248 2.39 15.85 7.66
C SER A 248 1.36 15.32 8.67
N SER A 249 1.39 14.03 8.99
CA SER A 249 0.45 13.40 9.94
C SER A 249 0.88 13.67 11.39
N PHE A 250 0.17 14.58 12.07
CA PHE A 250 0.33 14.86 13.51
C PHE A 250 -0.87 14.35 14.35
N ASP A 251 -1.79 13.59 13.74
CA ASP A 251 -2.95 13.08 14.46
C ASP A 251 -2.61 11.83 15.28
N ALA A 252 -3.23 11.69 16.45
CA ALA A 252 -2.89 10.69 17.46
C ALA A 252 -3.25 9.24 17.07
N GLU A 253 -3.97 9.06 15.96
CA GLU A 253 -4.31 7.74 15.41
C GLU A 253 -3.11 7.03 14.77
N HIS A 254 -2.06 7.76 14.40
CA HIS A 254 -0.84 7.20 13.81
C HIS A 254 0.21 6.93 14.89
N ALA A 255 0.64 5.67 14.99
CA ALA A 255 1.62 5.25 15.99
C ALA A 255 3.06 5.70 15.66
N HIS A 256 3.36 5.90 14.38
CA HIS A 256 4.65 6.30 13.84
C HIS A 256 4.48 7.39 12.77
N GLY A 257 5.50 8.21 12.54
CA GLY A 257 5.38 9.38 11.67
C GLY A 257 6.69 10.18 11.58
N PRO A 258 6.75 11.29 10.82
CA PRO A 258 5.63 12.15 10.40
C PRO A 258 4.96 11.79 9.06
N VAL A 259 5.33 10.66 8.44
CA VAL A 259 4.81 10.22 7.14
C VAL A 259 4.02 8.93 7.29
N THR A 260 2.84 8.86 6.69
CA THR A 260 2.04 7.64 6.62
C THR A 260 1.78 7.29 5.17
N PHE A 261 2.07 6.06 4.77
CA PHE A 261 1.54 5.48 3.55
C PHE A 261 0.44 4.48 3.94
N SER A 262 -0.76 4.68 3.42
CA SER A 262 -1.92 3.85 3.69
C SER A 262 -2.41 3.23 2.39
N ALA A 263 -2.62 1.92 2.41
CA ALA A 263 -3.26 1.18 1.34
C ALA A 263 -4.63 0.68 1.78
N THR A 264 -5.61 0.83 0.91
CA THR A 264 -6.98 0.36 1.11
C THR A 264 -7.25 -0.81 0.18
N GLY A 265 -7.67 -1.95 0.71
CA GLY A 265 -8.11 -3.11 -0.05
C GLY A 265 -9.46 -2.87 -0.74
N LYS A 266 -9.70 -3.56 -1.86
CA LYS A 266 -11.01 -3.60 -2.51
C LYS A 266 -12.04 -4.29 -1.62
N SER A 267 -13.28 -3.79 -1.66
CA SER A 267 -14.43 -4.38 -0.96
C SER A 267 -15.45 -4.97 -1.94
N GLY A 268 -16.31 -5.87 -1.45
CA GLY A 268 -17.42 -6.39 -2.26
C GLY A 268 -18.48 -5.33 -2.57
N THR A 269 -19.19 -5.50 -3.68
CA THR A 269 -20.28 -4.62 -4.10
C THR A 269 -21.61 -5.36 -4.15
N SER A 270 -22.70 -4.66 -4.48
CA SER A 270 -24.04 -5.26 -4.67
C SER A 270 -24.14 -6.24 -5.84
N GLN A 271 -23.13 -6.27 -6.72
CA GLN A 271 -23.07 -7.16 -7.88
C GLN A 271 -21.83 -8.06 -7.78
N PHE A 272 -21.92 -9.26 -8.36
CA PHE A 272 -20.74 -10.11 -8.48
C PHE A 272 -19.82 -9.59 -9.57
N HIS A 273 -18.55 -9.42 -9.24
CA HIS A 273 -17.49 -9.10 -10.20
C HIS A 273 -16.19 -9.78 -9.76
N GLY A 274 -15.27 -9.95 -10.70
CA GLY A 274 -13.98 -10.53 -10.43
C GLY A 274 -13.13 -10.56 -11.69
N GLU A 275 -11.86 -10.84 -11.51
CA GLU A 275 -10.88 -10.95 -12.59
C GLU A 275 -9.89 -12.07 -12.30
N GLY A 276 -9.32 -12.62 -13.37
CA GLY A 276 -8.20 -13.55 -13.31
C GLY A 276 -7.08 -13.00 -14.16
N TYR A 277 -5.85 -13.10 -13.68
CA TYR A 277 -4.68 -12.51 -14.32
C TYR A 277 -3.46 -13.42 -14.23
N VAL A 278 -2.56 -13.22 -15.19
CA VAL A 278 -1.22 -13.82 -15.20
C VAL A 278 -0.25 -12.73 -15.64
N TYR A 279 0.68 -12.38 -14.75
CA TYR A 279 1.79 -11.50 -15.07
C TYR A 279 3.07 -12.31 -15.21
N THR A 280 3.81 -12.07 -16.30
CA THR A 280 5.07 -12.74 -16.57
C THR A 280 6.16 -11.74 -16.87
N ARG A 281 7.34 -11.94 -16.29
CA ARG A 281 8.57 -11.26 -16.67
C ARG A 281 9.62 -12.31 -16.98
N ASN A 282 10.21 -12.20 -18.15
CA ASN A 282 11.26 -13.11 -18.59
C ASN A 282 12.50 -12.32 -18.99
N GLY A 283 13.62 -12.65 -18.35
CA GLY A 283 14.91 -12.06 -18.61
C GLY A 283 15.34 -12.17 -20.06
N SER A 284 14.82 -13.14 -20.83
CA SER A 284 15.08 -13.24 -22.28
C SER A 284 14.66 -12.00 -23.05
N LEU A 285 13.57 -11.33 -22.64
CA LEU A 285 13.03 -10.12 -23.27
C LEU A 285 13.75 -8.83 -22.83
N ASN A 286 14.56 -8.89 -21.76
CA ASN A 286 15.26 -7.71 -21.23
C ASN A 286 16.51 -7.35 -22.05
N ALA A 287 16.88 -6.08 -22.12
CA ALA A 287 18.19 -5.70 -22.65
C ALA A 287 19.34 -6.09 -21.69
N ASN A 288 20.57 -6.24 -22.19
CA ASN A 288 21.73 -6.33 -21.32
C ASN A 288 22.10 -4.95 -20.77
N ASN A 289 22.65 -4.88 -19.56
CA ASN A 289 23.12 -3.62 -18.99
C ASN A 289 24.32 -3.11 -19.79
N HIS A 290 24.34 -1.82 -20.13
CA HIS A 290 25.45 -1.18 -20.83
C HIS A 290 26.80 -1.42 -20.13
N TYR A 291 26.83 -1.31 -18.80
CA TYR A 291 28.02 -1.55 -18.01
C TYR A 291 28.60 -2.95 -18.23
N PHE A 292 27.75 -3.98 -18.38
CA PHE A 292 28.22 -5.35 -18.65
C PHE A 292 28.75 -5.53 -20.06
N ASN A 293 28.29 -4.74 -21.02
CA ASN A 293 28.80 -4.73 -22.39
C ASN A 293 30.16 -4.03 -22.51
N GLU A 294 30.42 -3.03 -21.66
CA GLU A 294 31.68 -2.25 -21.67
C GLU A 294 32.83 -2.89 -20.90
N LEU A 295 32.58 -3.99 -20.16
CA LEU A 295 33.65 -4.72 -19.49
C LEU A 295 34.65 -5.29 -20.51
N PRO A 296 35.96 -5.37 -20.18
CA PRO A 296 36.98 -5.93 -21.06
C PRO A 296 36.66 -7.36 -21.55
N THR A 297 35.88 -8.09 -20.76
CA THR A 297 35.20 -9.31 -21.19
C THR A 297 33.70 -9.08 -20.98
N PRO A 298 32.92 -8.93 -22.06
CA PRO A 298 31.48 -8.71 -21.95
C PRO A 298 30.83 -9.83 -21.15
N VAL A 299 29.98 -9.44 -20.20
CA VAL A 299 29.27 -10.40 -19.34
C VAL A 299 27.83 -10.50 -19.80
N ALA A 300 27.35 -11.73 -19.99
CA ALA A 300 25.94 -11.96 -20.32
C ALA A 300 25.04 -11.55 -19.16
N LYS A 301 23.86 -11.01 -19.48
CA LYS A 301 22.85 -10.71 -18.47
C LYS A 301 22.47 -11.98 -17.68
N PRO A 302 22.29 -11.89 -16.36
CA PRO A 302 21.58 -12.92 -15.62
C PRO A 302 20.14 -13.07 -16.15
N ILE A 303 19.65 -14.31 -16.27
CA ILE A 303 18.27 -14.58 -16.71
C ILE A 303 17.40 -14.77 -15.48
N ASP A 304 16.35 -13.96 -15.38
CA ASP A 304 15.34 -14.00 -14.34
C ASP A 304 13.98 -14.47 -14.89
N HIS A 305 13.16 -15.10 -14.06
CA HIS A 305 11.82 -15.55 -14.45
C HIS A 305 10.83 -15.26 -13.33
N TYR A 306 9.74 -14.58 -13.66
CA TYR A 306 8.66 -14.27 -12.75
C TYR A 306 7.35 -14.70 -13.39
N TRP A 307 6.53 -15.38 -12.61
CA TRP A 307 5.22 -15.85 -13.00
C TRP A 307 4.26 -15.63 -11.83
N TYR A 308 3.30 -14.74 -12.03
CA TYR A 308 2.35 -14.32 -11.01
C TYR A 308 0.95 -14.59 -11.52
N GLU A 309 0.38 -15.71 -11.10
CA GLU A 309 -1.01 -16.05 -11.34
C GLU A 309 -1.88 -15.62 -10.16
N GLY A 310 -3.01 -15.02 -10.46
CA GLY A 310 -3.93 -14.61 -9.43
C GLY A 310 -5.34 -14.42 -9.95
N PHE A 311 -6.26 -14.27 -9.00
CA PHE A 311 -7.63 -13.93 -9.27
C PHE A 311 -8.23 -13.20 -8.07
N ASN A 312 -9.27 -12.42 -8.32
CA ASN A 312 -10.10 -11.88 -7.28
C ASN A 312 -11.58 -11.97 -7.64
N VAL A 313 -12.42 -11.99 -6.62
CA VAL A 313 -13.87 -12.03 -6.73
C VAL A 313 -14.48 -11.28 -5.57
N GLY A 314 -15.45 -10.41 -5.87
CA GLY A 314 -16.21 -9.66 -4.89
C GLY A 314 -17.69 -9.69 -5.22
N GLY A 315 -18.52 -9.46 -4.19
CA GLY A 315 -19.96 -9.36 -4.38
C GLY A 315 -20.76 -9.43 -3.08
N PRO A 316 -22.09 -9.56 -3.19
CA PRO A 316 -22.96 -9.70 -2.03
C PRO A 316 -22.77 -11.08 -1.39
N ALA A 317 -22.56 -11.11 -0.07
CA ALA A 317 -22.37 -12.36 0.67
C ALA A 317 -23.68 -13.16 0.81
N LEU A 318 -24.82 -12.46 0.85
CA LEU A 318 -26.15 -13.06 1.04
C LEU A 318 -27.13 -12.62 -0.07
N PRO A 319 -26.86 -12.92 -1.35
CA PRO A 319 -27.56 -12.35 -2.50
C PRO A 319 -29.07 -12.68 -2.54
N LYS A 320 -29.46 -13.81 -1.97
CA LYS A 320 -30.85 -14.33 -2.02
C LYS A 320 -31.71 -13.94 -0.81
N THR A 321 -31.22 -13.06 0.07
CA THR A 321 -31.91 -12.71 1.31
C THR A 321 -32.32 -11.24 1.33
N ARG A 322 -33.17 -10.85 2.29
CA ARG A 322 -33.48 -9.44 2.61
C ARG A 322 -32.25 -8.61 3.02
N PHE A 323 -31.10 -9.25 3.23
CA PHE A 323 -29.83 -8.64 3.61
C PHE A 323 -28.83 -8.56 2.46
N LYS A 324 -29.29 -8.73 1.20
CA LYS A 324 -28.43 -8.71 0.00
C LYS A 324 -27.57 -7.45 -0.13
N ASP A 325 -28.04 -6.31 0.37
CA ASP A 325 -27.34 -5.01 0.31
C ASP A 325 -26.75 -4.62 1.68
N LYS A 326 -26.55 -5.60 2.58
CA LYS A 326 -26.01 -5.36 3.94
C LYS A 326 -24.73 -6.12 4.26
N ALA A 327 -24.42 -7.17 3.50
CA ALA A 327 -23.23 -7.99 3.72
C ALA A 327 -22.56 -8.27 2.38
N PHE A 328 -21.28 -7.91 2.29
CA PHE A 328 -20.46 -8.03 1.10
C PHE A 328 -19.19 -8.80 1.42
N PHE A 329 -18.60 -9.43 0.42
CA PHE A 329 -17.31 -10.11 0.54
C PHE A 329 -16.40 -9.71 -0.61
N PHE A 330 -15.09 -9.78 -0.34
CA PHE A 330 -14.05 -9.72 -1.34
C PHE A 330 -13.02 -10.80 -1.02
N PHE A 331 -12.59 -11.53 -2.03
CA PHE A 331 -11.57 -12.56 -1.93
C PHE A 331 -10.57 -12.37 -3.06
N GLY A 332 -9.28 -12.37 -2.72
CA GLY A 332 -8.20 -12.31 -3.67
C GLY A 332 -7.15 -13.36 -3.34
N PHE A 333 -6.56 -13.93 -4.38
CA PHE A 333 -5.43 -14.83 -4.28
C PHE A 333 -4.42 -14.52 -5.37
N GLU A 334 -3.14 -14.44 -5.01
CA GLU A 334 -2.03 -14.37 -5.96
C GLU A 334 -0.92 -15.31 -5.48
N HIS A 335 -0.34 -16.04 -6.41
CA HIS A 335 0.83 -16.88 -6.17
C HIS A 335 2.04 -16.26 -6.84
N LEU A 336 3.06 -15.94 -6.03
CA LEU A 336 4.27 -15.31 -6.50
C LEU A 336 5.36 -16.35 -6.80
N HIS A 337 5.44 -16.83 -8.04
CA HIS A 337 6.53 -17.72 -8.46
C HIS A 337 7.71 -16.91 -9.02
N GLN A 338 8.76 -16.78 -8.21
CA GLN A 338 9.90 -15.91 -8.49
C GLN A 338 11.20 -16.71 -8.58
N MET A 339 11.90 -16.55 -9.69
CA MET A 339 13.28 -16.99 -9.90
C MET A 339 14.13 -15.75 -10.18
N PRO A 340 14.42 -14.94 -9.14
CA PRO A 340 15.25 -13.77 -9.31
C PRO A 340 16.67 -14.20 -9.69
N ALA A 341 17.25 -13.45 -10.63
CA ALA A 341 18.66 -13.57 -10.88
C ALA A 341 19.46 -12.93 -9.73
N GLY A 342 20.53 -13.60 -9.29
CA GLY A 342 21.47 -13.00 -8.35
C GLY A 342 22.18 -11.78 -8.94
N ALA A 343 22.65 -10.89 -8.08
CA ALA A 343 23.49 -9.78 -8.52
C ALA A 343 24.88 -10.31 -8.94
N LEU A 344 25.40 -9.75 -10.02
CA LEU A 344 26.75 -10.07 -10.48
C LEU A 344 27.75 -9.35 -9.56
N HIS A 345 28.36 -10.11 -8.65
CA HIS A 345 29.34 -9.57 -7.72
C HIS A 345 30.72 -9.69 -8.34
N LYS A 346 31.43 -8.56 -8.43
CA LYS A 346 32.84 -8.56 -8.76
C LYS A 346 33.60 -8.68 -7.43
N TYR A 347 34.29 -9.80 -7.23
CA TYR A 347 35.13 -9.99 -6.06
C TYR A 347 36.60 -9.75 -6.42
N VAL A 348 37.32 -9.14 -5.49
CA VAL A 348 38.78 -9.10 -5.52
C VAL A 348 39.28 -10.30 -4.76
N ILE A 349 39.98 -11.19 -5.45
CA ILE A 349 40.72 -12.28 -4.81
C ILE A 349 42.12 -11.74 -4.50
N PRO A 350 42.60 -11.80 -3.23
CA PRO A 350 43.94 -11.37 -2.88
C PRO A 350 45.01 -12.06 -3.75
N THR A 351 45.95 -11.30 -4.30
CA THR A 351 47.11 -11.87 -4.98
C THR A 351 48.03 -12.59 -3.99
N ALA A 352 48.93 -13.44 -4.48
CA ALA A 352 49.98 -14.02 -3.64
C ALA A 352 50.82 -12.96 -2.90
N ALA A 353 51.04 -11.80 -3.53
CA ALA A 353 51.71 -10.65 -2.92
C ALA A 353 50.86 -10.02 -1.79
N MET A 354 49.55 -9.84 -2.00
CA MET A 354 48.67 -9.35 -0.94
C MET A 354 48.56 -10.34 0.22
N MET A 355 48.54 -11.65 -0.06
CA MET A 355 48.55 -12.69 0.97
C MET A 355 49.88 -12.75 1.76
N SER A 356 50.99 -12.25 1.18
CA SER A 356 52.27 -12.08 1.89
C SER A 356 52.45 -10.68 2.51
N GLY A 357 51.43 -9.82 2.45
CA GLY A 357 51.40 -8.48 3.06
C GLY A 357 51.94 -7.35 2.19
N ASP A 358 52.11 -7.56 0.88
CA ASP A 358 52.50 -6.53 -0.09
C ASP A 358 51.29 -5.82 -0.70
N TYR A 359 51.06 -4.59 -0.26
CA TYR A 359 50.01 -3.68 -0.74
C TYR A 359 50.57 -2.48 -1.51
N THR A 360 51.72 -2.62 -2.16
CA THR A 360 52.30 -1.56 -2.98
C THR A 360 51.40 -1.18 -4.16
N ALA A 361 51.59 0.02 -4.72
CA ALA A 361 50.82 0.49 -5.88
C ALA A 361 50.93 -0.46 -7.09
N ALA A 362 52.05 -1.18 -7.22
CA ALA A 362 52.25 -2.19 -8.28
C ALA A 362 51.42 -3.46 -8.04
N SER A 363 51.35 -3.96 -6.79
CA SER A 363 50.53 -5.13 -6.45
C SER A 363 49.03 -4.83 -6.54
N LEU A 364 48.65 -3.56 -6.38
CA LEU A 364 47.26 -3.08 -6.46
C LEU A 364 46.84 -2.54 -7.84
N ALA A 365 47.79 -2.34 -8.77
CA ALA A 365 47.52 -1.82 -10.11
C ALA A 365 46.42 -2.58 -10.89
N PRO A 366 46.29 -3.93 -10.78
CA PRO A 366 45.20 -4.66 -11.43
C PRO A 366 43.81 -4.38 -10.86
N TYR A 367 43.71 -3.78 -9.66
CA TYR A 367 42.46 -3.49 -8.95
C TYR A 367 42.09 -2.01 -8.98
N LYS A 368 42.68 -1.24 -9.89
CA LYS A 368 42.38 0.18 -10.08
C LYS A 368 40.87 0.34 -10.40
N GLY A 369 40.13 1.01 -9.52
CA GLY A 369 38.66 1.15 -9.60
C GLY A 369 37.85 0.32 -8.60
N PHE A 370 38.48 -0.61 -7.86
CA PHE A 370 37.83 -1.32 -6.74
C PHE A 370 37.98 -0.60 -5.39
N TYR A 371 39.03 0.21 -5.28
CA TYR A 371 39.35 0.97 -4.09
C TYR A 371 39.33 2.44 -4.45
N GLY A 372 38.62 3.26 -3.67
CA GLY A 372 38.83 4.70 -3.71
C GLY A 372 40.29 4.98 -3.38
N SER A 373 40.88 6.05 -3.93
CA SER A 373 42.28 6.41 -3.68
C SER A 373 42.64 6.49 -2.19
N GLY A 374 41.68 6.75 -1.30
CA GLY A 374 41.85 6.74 0.16
C GLY A 374 41.71 5.37 0.86
N SER A 375 41.32 4.32 0.15
CA SER A 375 41.09 2.97 0.69
C SER A 375 42.28 2.03 0.48
N ILE A 376 43.33 2.50 -0.20
CA ILE A 376 44.58 1.76 -0.37
C ILE A 376 45.41 1.93 0.90
N PRO A 377 45.69 0.87 1.66
CA PRO A 377 46.62 0.95 2.77
C PRO A 377 47.95 1.49 2.24
N CYS A 378 48.43 2.61 2.80
CA CYS A 378 49.76 3.16 2.54
C CYS A 378 49.97 3.82 1.17
N ALA A 379 48.91 4.19 0.44
CA ALA A 379 49.05 4.98 -0.78
C ALA A 379 49.65 6.37 -0.55
N ASP A 380 49.43 6.95 0.64
CA ASP A 380 50.06 8.18 1.10
C ASP A 380 50.53 7.99 2.56
N PRO A 381 51.84 7.92 2.84
CA PRO A 381 52.37 7.80 4.20
C PRO A 381 52.18 9.08 5.04
N THR A 382 51.71 10.18 4.44
CA THR A 382 51.46 11.47 5.12
C THR A 382 49.98 11.77 5.33
N ALA A 383 49.06 11.01 4.71
CA ALA A 383 47.63 11.17 4.90
C ALA A 383 47.12 10.35 6.09
N TRP A 384 46.46 11.01 7.03
CA TRP A 384 45.79 10.36 8.15
C TRP A 384 44.52 9.66 7.65
N ASN A 385 44.64 8.38 7.27
CA ASN A 385 43.51 7.54 6.89
C ASN A 385 43.09 6.65 8.07
N TYR A 386 41.88 6.87 8.58
CA TYR A 386 41.23 6.03 9.58
C TYR A 386 41.23 4.57 9.11
N GLY A 387 42.07 3.73 9.73
CA GLY A 387 42.00 2.26 9.60
C GLY A 387 43.18 1.56 8.89
N ASN A 388 44.19 2.29 8.39
CA ASN A 388 45.31 1.65 7.67
C ASN A 388 46.62 1.68 8.46
N PHE A 389 46.99 0.54 9.08
CA PHE A 389 48.28 0.35 9.74
C PHE A 389 49.36 0.04 8.72
N CYS A 390 50.13 1.06 8.34
CA CYS A 390 51.24 0.92 7.41
C CYS A 390 52.52 0.51 8.13
N LYS A 391 53.19 -0.52 7.61
CA LYS A 391 54.47 -1.04 8.12
C LYS A 391 55.56 0.01 7.86
N GLY A 392 55.66 0.99 8.76
CA GLY A 392 56.55 2.15 8.66
C GLY A 392 56.04 3.41 9.37
N ALA A 393 54.73 3.50 9.67
CA ALA A 393 54.12 4.58 10.46
C ALA A 393 53.94 4.21 11.94
N VAL A 394 54.47 3.06 12.37
CA VAL A 394 54.59 2.73 13.79
C VAL A 394 55.82 3.46 14.28
N ASP A 395 55.62 4.60 14.94
CA ASP A 395 56.66 5.23 15.73
C ASP A 395 57.13 4.20 16.77
N ASN A 396 58.36 3.70 16.62
CA ASN A 396 59.00 2.79 17.58
C ASN A 396 59.41 3.53 18.88
N ARG A 397 58.68 4.57 19.27
CA ARG A 397 58.81 5.30 20.54
C ARG A 397 57.59 5.03 21.41
N LEU A 398 57.49 3.80 21.87
CA LEU A 398 56.90 3.47 23.17
C LEU A 398 57.78 2.41 23.84
#